data_AF-A0A374AWC0-F1
#
_entry.id   AF-A0A374AWC0-F1
#
_cell.length_a   1.000
_cell.length_b   1.000
_cell.length_c   1.000
_cell.angle_alpha   90.00
_cell.angle_beta   90.00
_cell.angle_gamma   90.00
#
_symmetry.space_group_name_H-M   'P 1'
#
loop_
_entity.id
_entity.type
_entity.pdbx_description
1 polymer ?
#
loop_
_entity_poly.entity_id
_entity_poly.type
_entity_poly.pdbx_seq_one_letter_code
_entity_poly.pdbx_strand_id
1 'polypeptide(L)'
;MILMIDNYDSFTYNVYQYIGSLYPQIQVVRNDEITIEEIKNLQNLEALVISPGPGYPDSAGISKDVIKTFGKDIPILGICLGHQAIGEVYGGKVVPAKELMHGKMSEITIDNKNPLFEGLEDKIYAARYHSLIIDDETIPDKLEIIGRDEKGQIMAVCHKEYPVYGIQFHPESILTEMGMKILENFLTNIAGIRLGDSTKEETMSAVNQETLKPFLAKIVEGNHLTEEEAYKAMDCIMSGNATDAQMGSFLTGLRMNHETPEEITGFAKVMRAKAAIVPEETEAIDIVGTGGDLANSFNISTTSSFVIAAAGAKVAKHGNRSVSSKSGAADVLEALGAKIGLTSEESKECLDEVGAAFLFAQTHHGSMKYAGPVRAQLGVRSVFNILGPLANPAMTNYIVLGVYEKELVRPMADVMKNLGVKRAMIVYGDDGLDEISISSTTSVCEINGDEIKEYTIDPEKLGFTLAKKEDIVGGTADENAVITKDILTGKEQGAKRDIVLLNAGAALYTIGKAETIKDGVKLAAKMIDFGKANEKLEQFIAYTNAR
;
A
#
# COMPACT_ATOMS: atom_id res chain seq x y z
N MET A 1 14.18 -7.32 -27.50
CA MET A 1 13.53 -8.11 -26.42
C MET A 1 14.49 -9.16 -25.86
N ILE A 2 14.34 -9.49 -24.59
CA ILE A 2 15.01 -10.60 -23.89
C ILE A 2 14.05 -11.78 -23.84
N LEU A 3 14.53 -12.99 -24.10
CA LEU A 3 13.78 -14.22 -23.87
C LEU A 3 14.36 -14.96 -22.66
N MET A 4 13.52 -15.23 -21.68
CA MET A 4 13.86 -16.03 -20.50
C MET A 4 13.21 -17.42 -20.60
N ILE A 5 14.04 -18.46 -20.53
CA ILE A 5 13.60 -19.85 -20.48
C ILE A 5 13.41 -20.25 -19.02
N ASP A 6 12.15 -20.48 -18.63
CA ASP A 6 11.76 -20.93 -17.29
C ASP A 6 11.86 -22.44 -17.16
N ASN A 7 12.74 -22.89 -16.27
CA ASN A 7 12.93 -24.29 -15.90
C ASN A 7 12.08 -24.70 -14.68
N TYR A 8 10.91 -24.08 -14.48
CA TYR A 8 9.96 -24.37 -13.40
C TYR A 8 10.50 -24.06 -11.99
N ASP A 9 11.21 -22.94 -11.86
CA ASP A 9 11.72 -22.50 -10.56
C ASP A 9 10.86 -21.41 -9.93
N SER A 10 10.71 -21.46 -8.60
CA SER A 10 10.00 -20.41 -7.86
C SER A 10 10.69 -19.04 -7.97
N PHE A 11 11.99 -18.99 -8.23
CA PHE A 11 12.78 -17.77 -8.35
C PHE A 11 12.76 -17.15 -9.75
N THR A 12 12.23 -17.86 -10.77
CA THR A 12 12.10 -17.33 -12.14
C THR A 12 11.36 -15.98 -12.15
N TYR A 13 10.29 -15.84 -11.36
CA TYR A 13 9.54 -14.58 -11.26
C TYR A 13 10.36 -13.42 -10.71
N ASN A 14 11.29 -13.67 -9.79
CA ASN A 14 12.15 -12.62 -9.22
C ASN A 14 13.19 -12.15 -10.25
N VAL A 15 13.80 -13.07 -10.99
CA VAL A 15 14.71 -12.74 -12.11
C VAL A 15 13.96 -11.92 -13.17
N TYR A 16 12.75 -12.36 -13.54
CA TYR A 16 11.89 -11.65 -14.49
C TYR A 16 11.57 -10.22 -14.01
N GLN A 17 11.20 -10.04 -12.75
CA GLN A 17 10.88 -8.71 -12.19
C GLN A 17 12.11 -7.80 -12.17
N TYR A 18 13.28 -8.31 -11.77
CA TYR A 18 14.51 -7.52 -11.73
C TYR A 18 14.92 -7.08 -13.14
N ILE A 19 14.96 -8.01 -14.09
CA ILE A 19 15.28 -7.67 -15.48
C ILE A 19 14.21 -6.75 -16.06
N GLY A 20 12.93 -7.00 -15.80
CA GLY A 20 11.81 -6.18 -16.27
C GLY A 20 11.83 -4.74 -15.75
N SER A 21 12.34 -4.52 -14.54
CA SER A 21 12.55 -3.16 -13.99
C SER A 21 13.67 -2.39 -14.70
N LEU A 22 14.71 -3.08 -15.18
CA LEU A 22 15.81 -2.48 -15.92
C LEU A 22 15.46 -2.33 -17.41
N TYR A 23 14.78 -3.32 -17.96
CA TYR A 23 14.43 -3.43 -19.37
C TYR A 23 13.07 -4.13 -19.55
N PRO A 24 11.99 -3.37 -19.79
CA PRO A 24 10.62 -3.92 -19.83
C PRO A 24 10.35 -4.94 -20.94
N GLN A 25 11.18 -5.00 -21.98
CA GLN A 25 10.98 -5.92 -23.11
C GLN A 25 11.57 -7.31 -22.82
N ILE A 26 11.00 -8.00 -21.82
CA ILE A 26 11.34 -9.40 -21.48
C ILE A 26 10.12 -10.29 -21.63
N GLN A 27 10.29 -11.45 -22.27
CA GLN A 27 9.28 -12.50 -22.38
C GLN A 27 9.78 -13.76 -21.67
N VAL A 28 8.91 -14.43 -20.91
CA VAL A 28 9.19 -15.70 -20.24
C VAL A 28 8.42 -16.81 -20.94
N VAL A 29 9.09 -17.92 -21.26
CA VAL A 29 8.45 -19.14 -21.77
C VAL A 29 9.06 -20.34 -21.06
N ARG A 30 8.23 -21.35 -20.76
CA ARG A 30 8.73 -22.59 -20.14
C ARG A 30 9.61 -23.38 -21.08
N ASN A 31 10.52 -24.14 -20.51
CA ASN A 31 11.55 -24.89 -21.23
C ASN A 31 11.02 -26.02 -22.15
N ASP A 32 9.71 -26.27 -22.15
CA ASP A 32 9.01 -27.26 -22.98
C ASP A 32 7.85 -26.64 -23.80
N GLU A 33 7.65 -25.31 -23.73
CA GLU A 33 6.57 -24.60 -24.40
C GLU A 33 7.04 -23.77 -25.62
N ILE A 34 8.33 -23.85 -25.99
CA ILE A 34 8.89 -23.19 -27.18
C ILE A 34 9.95 -24.07 -27.85
N THR A 35 10.08 -23.96 -29.17
CA THR A 35 11.06 -24.71 -29.97
C THR A 35 12.22 -23.83 -30.43
N ILE A 36 13.35 -24.44 -30.80
CA ILE A 36 14.52 -23.71 -31.35
C ILE A 36 14.16 -22.93 -32.62
N GLU A 37 13.29 -23.48 -33.47
CA GLU A 37 12.85 -22.79 -34.70
C GLU A 37 11.97 -21.58 -34.38
N GLU A 38 11.11 -21.64 -33.36
CA GLU A 38 10.34 -20.48 -32.90
C GLU A 38 11.25 -19.39 -32.35
N ILE A 39 12.28 -19.74 -31.56
CA ILE A 39 13.26 -18.79 -31.04
C ILE A 39 14.03 -18.11 -32.19
N LYS A 40 14.44 -18.86 -33.23
CA LYS A 40 15.10 -18.30 -34.43
C LYS A 40 14.23 -17.27 -35.16
N ASN A 41 12.91 -17.44 -35.10
CA ASN A 41 11.95 -16.57 -35.78
C ASN A 41 11.55 -15.34 -34.95
N LEU A 42 12.00 -15.23 -33.70
CA LEU A 42 11.76 -14.03 -32.88
C LEU A 42 12.51 -12.83 -33.47
N GLN A 43 11.80 -11.74 -33.69
CA GLN A 43 12.40 -10.49 -34.15
C GLN A 43 13.03 -9.74 -32.97
N ASN A 44 14.21 -9.16 -33.19
CA ASN A 44 14.92 -8.31 -32.22
C ASN A 44 15.23 -9.02 -30.89
N LEU A 45 15.60 -10.31 -30.92
CA LEU A 45 16.11 -11.01 -29.74
C LEU A 45 17.52 -10.50 -29.39
N GLU A 46 17.66 -9.87 -28.24
CA GLU A 46 18.89 -9.17 -27.80
C GLU A 46 19.70 -10.00 -26.80
N ALA A 47 19.04 -10.79 -25.97
CA ALA A 47 19.69 -11.67 -24.99
C ALA A 47 18.78 -12.84 -24.60
N LEU A 48 19.40 -13.90 -24.09
CA LEU A 48 18.75 -15.08 -23.54
C LEU A 48 19.11 -15.24 -22.05
N VAL A 49 18.13 -15.58 -21.23
CA VAL A 49 18.33 -15.91 -19.82
C VAL A 49 17.81 -17.31 -19.56
N ILE A 50 18.66 -18.20 -19.05
CA ILE A 50 18.26 -19.55 -18.63
C ILE A 50 18.11 -19.54 -17.12
N SER A 51 16.87 -19.70 -16.66
CA SER A 51 16.52 -19.58 -15.26
C SER A 51 17.16 -20.68 -14.39
N PRO A 52 17.13 -20.50 -13.05
CA PRO A 52 17.26 -21.62 -12.12
C PRO A 52 16.19 -22.70 -12.38
N GLY A 53 16.35 -23.86 -11.75
CA GLY A 53 15.36 -24.94 -11.85
C GLY A 53 15.74 -26.15 -11.00
N PRO A 54 14.77 -27.01 -10.67
CA PRO A 54 15.03 -28.27 -10.01
C PRO A 54 15.65 -29.29 -10.97
N GLY A 55 16.31 -30.31 -10.41
CA GLY A 55 16.81 -31.46 -11.17
C GLY A 55 18.18 -31.25 -11.79
N TYR A 56 18.45 -31.98 -12.86
CA TYR A 56 19.73 -31.99 -13.58
C TYR A 56 19.59 -31.23 -14.91
N PRO A 57 20.70 -30.77 -15.52
CA PRO A 57 20.64 -30.10 -16.82
C PRO A 57 19.98 -30.95 -17.93
N ASP A 58 20.08 -32.28 -17.87
CA ASP A 58 19.40 -33.18 -18.82
C ASP A 58 17.87 -33.15 -18.72
N SER A 59 17.32 -32.68 -17.58
CA SER A 59 15.88 -32.46 -17.39
C SER A 59 15.44 -31.02 -17.68
N ALA A 60 16.35 -30.13 -18.09
CA ALA A 60 16.08 -28.70 -18.30
C ALA A 60 15.44 -28.37 -19.67
N GLY A 61 14.67 -29.29 -20.23
CA GLY A 61 13.96 -29.11 -21.51
C GLY A 61 14.90 -28.65 -22.64
N ILE A 62 14.50 -27.61 -23.36
CA ILE A 62 15.29 -27.05 -24.47
C ILE A 62 16.54 -26.27 -24.04
N SER A 63 16.78 -26.05 -22.74
CA SER A 63 17.82 -25.11 -22.27
C SER A 63 19.21 -25.41 -22.82
N LYS A 64 19.62 -26.68 -22.88
CA LYS A 64 20.92 -27.09 -23.46
C LYS A 64 20.99 -26.83 -24.96
N ASP A 65 19.90 -27.08 -25.68
CA ASP A 65 19.81 -26.84 -27.12
C ASP A 65 19.83 -25.35 -27.43
N VAL A 66 19.20 -24.51 -26.59
CA VAL A 66 19.26 -23.04 -26.68
C VAL A 66 20.70 -22.57 -26.51
N ILE A 67 21.39 -23.00 -25.45
CA ILE A 67 22.79 -22.61 -25.21
C ILE A 67 23.69 -23.03 -26.39
N LYS A 68 23.54 -24.27 -26.86
CA LYS A 68 24.35 -24.81 -27.97
C LYS A 68 24.09 -24.12 -29.30
N THR A 69 22.84 -23.73 -29.57
CA THR A 69 22.43 -23.15 -30.85
C THR A 69 22.76 -21.66 -30.91
N PHE A 70 22.47 -20.91 -29.84
CA PHE A 70 22.52 -19.44 -29.86
C PHE A 70 23.74 -18.85 -29.17
N GLY A 71 24.47 -19.62 -28.35
CA GLY A 71 25.52 -19.07 -27.49
C GLY A 71 26.64 -18.33 -28.21
N LYS A 72 26.89 -18.64 -29.49
CA LYS A 72 27.87 -17.92 -30.31
C LYS A 72 27.40 -16.52 -30.74
N ASP A 73 26.11 -16.36 -30.99
CA ASP A 73 25.54 -15.22 -31.71
C ASP A 73 24.71 -14.30 -30.79
N ILE A 74 24.13 -14.85 -29.72
CA ILE A 74 23.26 -14.13 -28.78
C ILE A 74 23.84 -14.23 -27.36
N PRO A 75 23.96 -13.12 -26.62
CA PRO A 75 24.32 -13.11 -25.21
C PRO A 75 23.46 -14.04 -24.36
N ILE A 76 24.07 -14.91 -23.55
CA ILE A 76 23.36 -15.86 -22.67
C ILE A 76 23.83 -15.72 -21.23
N LEU A 77 22.87 -15.56 -20.31
CA LEU A 77 23.09 -15.71 -18.86
C LEU A 77 22.41 -16.98 -18.35
N GLY A 78 23.16 -17.90 -17.78
CA GLY A 78 22.63 -19.07 -17.08
C GLY A 78 22.72 -18.91 -15.56
N ILE A 79 21.62 -19.11 -14.85
CA ILE A 79 21.57 -18.99 -13.38
C ILE A 79 21.29 -20.36 -12.77
N CYS A 80 22.09 -20.78 -11.80
CA CYS A 80 21.98 -22.06 -11.09
C CYS A 80 21.90 -23.27 -12.05
N LEU A 81 20.72 -23.80 -12.35
CA LEU A 81 20.53 -24.85 -13.36
C LEU A 81 21.00 -24.39 -14.76
N GLY A 82 20.75 -23.13 -15.13
CA GLY A 82 21.26 -22.56 -16.38
C GLY A 82 22.80 -22.54 -16.42
N HIS A 83 23.46 -22.23 -15.30
CA HIS A 83 24.92 -22.29 -15.18
C HIS A 83 25.43 -23.73 -15.35
N GLN A 84 24.76 -24.70 -14.74
CA GLN A 84 25.10 -26.12 -14.86
C GLN A 84 24.91 -26.62 -16.31
N ALA A 85 23.85 -26.19 -16.99
CA ALA A 85 23.62 -26.49 -18.40
C ALA A 85 24.71 -25.92 -19.31
N ILE A 86 25.19 -24.70 -19.03
CA ILE A 86 26.35 -24.12 -19.74
C ILE A 86 27.58 -25.00 -19.54
N GLY A 87 27.86 -25.42 -18.29
CA GLY A 87 28.95 -26.34 -17.96
C GLY A 87 28.93 -27.60 -18.83
N GLU A 88 27.79 -28.29 -18.89
CA GLU A 88 27.67 -29.53 -19.68
C GLU A 88 27.72 -29.32 -21.19
N VAL A 89 27.08 -28.28 -21.72
CA VAL A 89 27.06 -27.99 -23.17
C VAL A 89 28.47 -27.81 -23.72
N TYR A 90 29.37 -27.21 -22.94
CA TYR A 90 30.76 -26.99 -23.34
C TYR A 90 31.73 -28.10 -22.93
N GLY A 91 31.26 -29.16 -22.27
CA GLY A 91 32.02 -30.39 -22.01
C GLY A 91 32.43 -30.65 -20.55
N GLY A 92 31.96 -29.82 -19.61
CA GLY A 92 32.11 -30.08 -18.17
C GLY A 92 31.13 -31.14 -17.66
N LYS A 93 31.39 -31.68 -16.48
CA LYS A 93 30.46 -32.57 -15.77
C LYS A 93 29.80 -31.83 -14.60
N VAL A 94 28.54 -32.12 -14.36
CA VAL A 94 27.82 -31.65 -13.18
C VAL A 94 27.73 -32.79 -12.17
N VAL A 95 28.20 -32.53 -10.95
CA VAL A 95 28.30 -33.51 -9.87
C VAL A 95 27.60 -33.00 -8.61
N PRO A 96 27.19 -33.89 -7.68
CA PRO A 96 26.69 -33.47 -6.38
C PRO A 96 27.69 -32.56 -5.65
N ALA A 97 27.19 -31.46 -5.11
CA ALA A 97 27.99 -30.57 -4.27
C ALA A 97 28.46 -31.30 -3.01
N LYS A 98 29.71 -31.07 -2.60
CA LYS A 98 30.28 -31.67 -1.38
C LYS A 98 29.49 -31.32 -0.11
N GLU A 99 28.77 -30.20 -0.13
CA GLU A 99 27.81 -29.78 0.90
C GLU A 99 26.53 -29.26 0.27
N LEU A 100 25.39 -29.59 0.87
CA LEU A 100 24.08 -29.10 0.45
C LEU A 100 23.88 -27.68 0.98
N MET A 101 23.66 -26.73 0.07
CA MET A 101 23.43 -25.32 0.38
C MET A 101 22.01 -24.95 -0.06
N HIS A 102 21.11 -24.78 0.90
CA HIS A 102 19.72 -24.40 0.66
C HIS A 102 19.38 -23.14 1.45
N GLY A 103 19.33 -21.99 0.78
CA GLY A 103 19.02 -20.70 1.40
C GLY A 103 20.12 -20.14 2.30
N LYS A 104 21.38 -20.46 2.00
CA LYS A 104 22.54 -19.95 2.75
C LYS A 104 23.27 -18.89 1.95
N MET A 105 23.73 -17.85 2.65
CA MET A 105 24.67 -16.86 2.12
C MET A 105 26.08 -17.43 2.18
N SER A 106 26.88 -17.19 1.15
CA SER A 106 28.30 -17.57 1.13
C SER A 106 29.13 -16.45 0.52
N GLU A 107 30.36 -16.29 1.02
CA GLU A 107 31.35 -15.42 0.38
C GLU A 107 31.81 -16.08 -0.93
N ILE A 108 31.84 -15.28 -1.99
CA ILE A 108 32.28 -15.68 -3.33
C ILE A 108 33.35 -14.68 -3.75
N THR A 109 34.54 -15.18 -4.06
CA THR A 109 35.60 -14.39 -4.70
C THR A 109 35.35 -14.38 -6.19
N ILE A 110 35.25 -13.19 -6.80
CA ILE A 110 34.94 -12.99 -8.22
C ILE A 110 36.08 -12.25 -8.92
N ASP A 111 36.15 -12.40 -10.25
CA ASP A 111 37.00 -11.55 -11.09
C ASP A 111 36.25 -10.25 -11.43
N ASN A 112 36.45 -9.20 -10.63
CA ASN A 112 35.76 -7.91 -10.82
C ASN A 112 36.21 -7.12 -12.07
N LYS A 113 37.26 -7.58 -12.76
CA LYS A 113 37.66 -7.03 -14.07
C LYS A 113 36.82 -7.63 -15.20
N ASN A 114 36.12 -8.73 -14.94
CA ASN A 114 35.23 -9.32 -15.89
C ASN A 114 33.99 -8.42 -16.11
N PRO A 115 33.51 -8.23 -17.36
CA PRO A 115 32.36 -7.35 -17.65
C PRO A 115 31.10 -7.66 -16.84
N LEU A 116 30.89 -8.92 -16.44
CA LEU A 116 29.74 -9.32 -15.62
C LEU A 116 29.79 -8.75 -14.19
N PHE A 117 31.00 -8.53 -13.66
CA PHE A 117 31.25 -8.13 -12.27
C PHE A 117 31.89 -6.75 -12.15
N GLU A 118 31.90 -5.98 -13.24
CA GLU A 118 32.45 -4.63 -13.26
C GLU A 118 31.78 -3.74 -12.20
N GLY A 119 32.60 -3.04 -11.42
CA GLY A 119 32.15 -2.16 -10.34
C GLY A 119 31.81 -2.87 -9.02
N LEU A 120 32.04 -4.18 -8.92
CA LEU A 120 31.90 -4.94 -7.67
C LEU A 120 33.25 -5.12 -6.96
N GLU A 121 33.19 -5.40 -5.66
CA GLU A 121 34.37 -5.81 -4.89
C GLU A 121 34.82 -7.23 -5.30
N ASP A 122 36.10 -7.57 -5.06
CA ASP A 122 36.66 -8.90 -5.35
C ASP A 122 35.95 -10.02 -4.57
N LYS A 123 35.25 -9.67 -3.49
CA LYS A 123 34.48 -10.58 -2.64
C LYS A 123 33.05 -10.08 -2.53
N ILE A 124 32.11 -10.98 -2.81
CA ILE A 124 30.68 -10.72 -2.71
C ILE A 124 29.99 -11.77 -1.85
N TYR A 125 28.82 -11.46 -1.30
CA TYR A 125 28.01 -12.42 -0.56
C TYR A 125 26.78 -12.80 -1.38
N ALA A 126 26.63 -14.08 -1.72
CA ALA A 126 25.51 -14.52 -2.55
C ALA A 126 24.77 -15.72 -1.98
N ALA A 127 23.48 -15.78 -2.31
CA ALA A 127 22.57 -16.85 -1.92
C ALA A 127 22.77 -18.10 -2.78
N ARG A 128 22.81 -19.26 -2.10
CA ARG A 128 22.99 -20.57 -2.72
C ARG A 128 21.80 -21.48 -2.38
N TYR A 129 21.22 -22.10 -3.40
CA TYR A 129 20.12 -23.06 -3.28
C TYR A 129 20.39 -24.40 -4.00
N HIS A 130 21.65 -24.62 -4.40
CA HIS A 130 22.01 -25.71 -5.30
C HIS A 130 22.56 -26.95 -4.56
N SER A 131 22.23 -28.12 -5.10
CA SER A 131 22.76 -29.42 -4.66
C SER A 131 23.77 -30.01 -5.66
N LEU A 132 23.93 -29.35 -6.81
CA LEU A 132 24.82 -29.73 -7.90
C LEU A 132 25.79 -28.58 -8.19
N ILE A 133 26.95 -28.90 -8.74
CA ILE A 133 27.98 -27.95 -9.20
C ILE A 133 28.68 -28.47 -10.45
N ILE A 134 29.29 -27.58 -11.22
CA ILE A 134 30.27 -27.96 -12.23
C ILE A 134 31.51 -28.52 -11.52
N ASP A 135 31.97 -29.70 -11.96
CA ASP A 135 33.13 -30.37 -11.41
C ASP A 135 34.43 -29.71 -11.90
N ASP A 136 35.25 -29.29 -10.93
CA ASP A 136 36.51 -28.57 -11.15
C ASP A 136 37.50 -29.38 -11.98
N GLU A 137 37.52 -30.70 -11.82
CA GLU A 137 38.43 -31.60 -12.56
C GLU A 137 38.07 -31.74 -14.04
N THR A 138 36.87 -31.31 -14.43
CA THR A 138 36.31 -31.53 -15.77
C THR A 138 36.02 -30.24 -16.52
N ILE A 139 36.37 -29.08 -15.96
CA ILE A 139 36.11 -27.80 -16.62
C ILE A 139 36.82 -27.75 -17.98
N PRO A 140 36.08 -27.56 -19.08
CA PRO A 140 36.67 -27.55 -20.42
C PRO A 140 37.49 -26.28 -20.65
N ASP A 141 38.54 -26.37 -21.47
CA ASP A 141 39.42 -25.23 -21.83
C ASP A 141 38.68 -24.01 -22.40
N LYS A 142 37.45 -24.20 -22.90
CA LYS A 142 36.61 -23.15 -23.48
C LYS A 142 35.93 -22.27 -22.44
N LEU A 143 35.81 -22.74 -21.20
CA LEU A 143 35.25 -21.98 -20.08
C LEU A 143 36.38 -21.42 -19.22
N GLU A 144 36.23 -20.17 -18.83
CA GLU A 144 37.05 -19.49 -17.84
C GLU A 144 36.26 -19.37 -16.53
N ILE A 145 36.92 -19.62 -15.40
CA ILE A 145 36.32 -19.51 -14.08
C ILE A 145 36.51 -18.09 -13.59
N ILE A 146 35.39 -17.40 -13.38
CA ILE A 146 35.36 -15.99 -12.99
C ILE A 146 34.79 -15.80 -11.58
N GLY A 147 34.53 -16.89 -10.85
CA GLY A 147 34.18 -16.82 -9.44
C GLY A 147 34.24 -18.17 -8.73
N ARG A 148 34.66 -18.16 -7.46
CA ARG A 148 34.75 -19.33 -6.57
C ARG A 148 34.27 -19.00 -5.16
N ASP A 149 33.71 -19.96 -4.46
CA ASP A 149 33.44 -19.82 -3.02
C ASP A 149 34.71 -20.05 -2.16
N GLU A 150 34.58 -19.85 -0.84
CA GLU A 150 35.66 -20.06 0.14
C GLU A 150 36.26 -21.49 0.14
N LYS A 151 35.52 -22.47 -0.40
CA LYS A 151 35.94 -23.88 -0.50
C LYS A 151 36.48 -24.22 -1.87
N GLY A 152 36.64 -23.21 -2.74
CA GLY A 152 37.14 -23.35 -4.10
C GLY A 152 36.13 -23.92 -5.08
N GLN A 153 34.84 -24.05 -4.74
CA GLN A 153 33.82 -24.53 -5.69
C GLN A 153 33.53 -23.47 -6.74
N ILE A 154 33.31 -23.88 -7.99
CA ILE A 154 33.03 -22.98 -9.11
C ILE A 154 31.68 -22.30 -8.88
N MET A 155 31.69 -20.97 -8.83
CA MET A 155 30.50 -20.15 -8.62
C MET A 155 30.13 -19.28 -9.81
N ALA A 156 31.08 -19.01 -10.72
CA ALA A 156 30.80 -18.31 -11.96
C ALA A 156 31.78 -18.72 -13.06
N VAL A 157 31.28 -18.81 -14.30
CA VAL A 157 32.06 -19.11 -15.51
C VAL A 157 31.66 -18.18 -16.65
N CYS A 158 32.58 -17.96 -17.59
CA CYS A 158 32.27 -17.39 -18.89
C CYS A 158 32.95 -18.18 -20.01
N HIS A 159 32.38 -18.14 -21.22
CA HIS A 159 33.03 -18.70 -22.39
C HIS A 159 34.13 -17.75 -22.90
N LYS A 160 35.30 -18.27 -23.27
CA LYS A 160 36.45 -17.45 -23.66
C LYS A 160 36.26 -16.67 -24.97
N GLU A 161 35.36 -17.16 -25.84
CA GLU A 161 35.13 -16.58 -27.17
C GLU A 161 33.70 -16.06 -27.38
N TYR A 162 32.74 -16.47 -26.54
CA TYR A 162 31.31 -16.27 -26.79
C TYR A 162 30.69 -15.50 -25.62
N PRO A 163 29.63 -14.70 -25.82
CA PRO A 163 28.99 -13.91 -24.77
C PRO A 163 28.09 -14.78 -23.85
N VAL A 164 28.64 -15.90 -23.37
CA VAL A 164 27.94 -16.87 -22.53
C VAL A 164 28.52 -16.87 -21.13
N TYR A 165 27.67 -16.58 -20.17
CA TYR A 165 28.02 -16.42 -18.76
C TYR A 165 27.11 -17.29 -17.91
N GLY A 166 27.67 -17.93 -16.89
CA GLY A 166 26.92 -18.73 -15.95
C GLY A 166 27.28 -18.39 -14.53
N ILE A 167 26.28 -18.22 -13.65
CA ILE A 167 26.46 -18.05 -12.20
C ILE A 167 25.70 -19.13 -11.43
N GLN A 168 26.38 -19.78 -10.48
CA GLN A 168 25.83 -20.88 -9.70
C GLN A 168 24.91 -20.40 -8.56
N PHE A 169 25.11 -19.17 -8.10
CA PHE A 169 24.32 -18.50 -7.07
C PHE A 169 23.14 -17.73 -7.68
N HIS A 170 22.26 -17.24 -6.82
CA HIS A 170 20.99 -16.63 -7.21
C HIS A 170 21.05 -15.10 -7.08
N PRO A 171 21.31 -14.33 -8.16
CA PRO A 171 21.31 -12.86 -8.13
C PRO A 171 19.95 -12.25 -7.75
N GLU A 172 18.87 -12.99 -7.95
CA GLU A 172 17.51 -12.58 -7.63
C GLU A 172 17.14 -12.77 -6.16
N SER A 173 17.99 -13.43 -5.37
CA SER A 173 17.75 -13.63 -3.95
C SER A 173 18.06 -12.34 -3.19
N ILE A 174 17.22 -12.02 -2.19
CA ILE A 174 17.46 -10.93 -1.24
C ILE A 174 18.78 -11.08 -0.46
N LEU A 175 19.32 -12.30 -0.36
CA LEU A 175 20.62 -12.57 0.28
C LEU A 175 21.81 -12.29 -0.67
N THR A 176 21.56 -11.82 -1.89
CA THR A 176 22.56 -11.47 -2.90
C THR A 176 22.45 -9.98 -3.21
N GLU A 177 22.96 -9.12 -2.32
CA GLU A 177 22.80 -7.65 -2.36
C GLU A 177 23.19 -7.00 -3.70
N MET A 178 24.29 -7.42 -4.31
CA MET A 178 24.77 -6.96 -5.62
C MET A 178 24.13 -7.67 -6.83
N GLY A 179 23.12 -8.52 -6.63
CA GLY A 179 22.53 -9.30 -7.70
C GLY A 179 21.90 -8.46 -8.81
N MET A 180 21.28 -7.33 -8.47
CA MET A 180 20.75 -6.39 -9.46
C MET A 180 21.85 -5.77 -10.32
N LYS A 181 23.02 -5.46 -9.74
CA LYS A 181 24.16 -4.92 -10.47
C LYS A 181 24.76 -5.95 -11.45
N ILE A 182 24.79 -7.22 -11.06
CA ILE A 182 25.24 -8.32 -11.92
C ILE A 182 24.29 -8.45 -13.14
N LEU A 183 22.98 -8.38 -12.91
CA LEU A 183 22.00 -8.41 -13.99
C LEU A 183 22.13 -7.17 -14.89
N GLU A 184 22.27 -5.97 -14.31
CA GLU A 184 22.51 -4.73 -15.04
C GLU A 184 23.75 -4.86 -15.95
N ASN A 185 24.88 -5.31 -15.40
CA ASN A 185 26.12 -5.52 -16.13
C ASN A 185 25.96 -6.53 -17.29
N PHE A 186 25.18 -7.60 -17.08
CA PHE A 186 24.85 -8.50 -18.18
C PHE A 186 24.07 -7.80 -19.29
N LEU A 187 23.06 -7.00 -18.95
CA LEU A 187 22.25 -6.29 -19.95
C LEU A 187 23.06 -5.23 -20.70
N THR A 188 23.87 -4.45 -19.99
CA THR A 188 24.60 -3.31 -20.56
C THR A 188 25.94 -3.72 -21.18
N ASN A 189 26.83 -4.30 -20.39
CA ASN A 189 28.21 -4.56 -20.77
C ASN A 189 28.35 -5.77 -21.69
N ILE A 190 27.45 -6.75 -21.57
CA ILE A 190 27.51 -8.00 -22.34
C ILE A 190 26.48 -7.98 -23.48
N ALA A 191 25.21 -7.67 -23.19
CA ALA A 191 24.17 -7.66 -24.21
C ALA A 191 24.07 -6.36 -25.02
N GLY A 192 24.77 -5.29 -24.60
CA GLY A 192 24.78 -4.01 -25.31
C GLY A 192 23.43 -3.27 -25.28
N ILE A 193 22.53 -3.67 -24.37
CA ILE A 193 21.21 -3.05 -24.20
C ILE A 193 21.39 -1.69 -23.54
N ARG A 194 20.83 -0.65 -24.15
CA ARG A 194 20.76 0.69 -23.56
C ARG A 194 19.54 0.76 -22.65
N LEU A 195 19.77 0.80 -21.35
CA LEU A 195 18.72 1.08 -20.38
C LEU A 195 18.25 2.53 -20.62
N GLY A 196 16.93 2.74 -20.72
CA GLY A 196 16.36 4.06 -21.02
C GLY A 196 16.57 5.05 -19.88
N ASP A 197 16.43 6.36 -20.16
CA ASP A 197 16.46 7.46 -19.17
C ASP A 197 15.30 7.42 -18.14
N SER A 198 14.59 6.30 -18.05
CA SER A 198 13.72 5.96 -16.93
C SER A 198 14.57 5.83 -15.65
N THR A 199 14.48 6.88 -14.83
CA THR A 199 14.77 6.93 -13.39
C THR A 199 16.23 6.86 -12.94
N LYS A 200 16.90 8.02 -13.01
CA LYS A 200 17.82 8.47 -11.94
C LYS A 200 17.10 8.78 -10.61
N GLU A 201 15.80 8.54 -10.52
CA GLU A 201 14.99 8.66 -9.30
C GLU A 201 14.77 7.33 -8.54
N GLU A 202 15.17 6.16 -9.05
CA GLU A 202 14.86 4.87 -8.38
C GLU A 202 16.07 3.98 -8.03
N THR A 203 17.29 4.29 -8.47
CA THR A 203 18.49 3.45 -8.21
C THR A 203 19.36 3.89 -7.03
N MET A 204 18.88 4.80 -6.18
CA MET A 204 19.51 5.16 -4.90
C MET A 204 18.76 4.66 -3.66
N SER A 205 17.69 3.87 -3.79
CA SER A 205 16.83 3.52 -2.66
C SER A 205 17.11 2.16 -1.99
N ALA A 206 17.77 1.20 -2.64
CA ALA A 206 17.95 -0.14 -2.05
C ALA A 206 19.05 -0.21 -0.97
N VAL A 207 20.03 0.70 -0.98
CA VAL A 207 21.10 0.74 0.04
C VAL A 207 20.61 1.37 1.35
N ASN A 208 19.40 1.96 1.37
CA ASN A 208 18.79 2.63 2.53
C ASN A 208 17.30 2.28 2.72
N GLN A 209 16.81 1.12 2.26
CA GLN A 209 15.49 0.66 2.72
C GLN A 209 15.62 0.10 4.14
N GLU A 210 15.39 0.95 5.12
CA GLU A 210 15.31 0.57 6.53
C GLU A 210 14.26 -0.55 6.69
N THR A 211 14.71 -1.75 7.05
CA THR A 211 13.82 -2.88 7.38
C THR A 211 12.98 -2.55 8.63
N LEU A 212 11.83 -3.19 8.86
CA LEU A 212 11.02 -2.91 10.06
C LEU A 212 11.72 -3.27 11.39
N LYS A 213 12.79 -4.07 11.34
CA LYS A 213 13.45 -4.65 12.53
C LYS A 213 13.98 -3.62 13.55
N PRO A 214 14.68 -2.53 13.17
CA PRO A 214 15.20 -1.56 14.12
C PRO A 214 14.07 -0.82 14.87
N PHE A 215 12.98 -0.49 14.17
CA PHE A 215 11.80 0.14 14.79
C PHE A 215 11.06 -0.85 15.69
N LEU A 216 10.91 -2.09 15.24
CA LEU A 216 10.32 -3.15 16.05
C LEU A 216 11.11 -3.36 17.35
N ALA A 217 12.44 -3.38 17.30
CA ALA A 217 13.30 -3.51 18.48
C ALA A 217 13.02 -2.40 19.51
N LYS A 218 12.89 -1.15 19.07
CA LYS A 218 12.53 -0.04 19.96
C LYS A 218 11.16 -0.22 20.60
N ILE A 219 10.15 -0.56 19.78
CA ILE A 219 8.78 -0.74 20.25
C ILE A 219 8.69 -1.87 21.29
N VAL A 220 9.34 -3.02 21.06
CA VAL A 220 9.29 -4.14 22.03
C VAL A 220 10.04 -3.84 23.34
N GLU A 221 10.96 -2.89 23.33
CA GLU A 221 11.65 -2.39 24.54
C GLU A 221 10.83 -1.33 25.32
N GLY A 222 9.64 -0.97 24.82
CA GLY A 222 8.79 0.06 25.44
C GLY A 222 9.15 1.49 25.06
N ASN A 223 9.99 1.69 24.04
CA ASN A 223 10.36 3.03 23.56
C ASN A 223 9.37 3.51 22.47
N HIS A 224 9.19 4.83 22.38
CA HIS A 224 8.46 5.47 21.29
C HIS A 224 9.39 5.81 20.12
N LEU A 225 8.81 5.82 18.92
CA LEU A 225 9.47 6.29 17.71
C LEU A 225 9.35 7.81 17.59
N THR A 226 10.34 8.44 16.97
CA THR A 226 10.17 9.81 16.47
C THR A 226 9.21 9.83 15.28
N GLU A 227 8.71 11.02 14.89
CA GLU A 227 7.87 11.14 13.69
C GLU A 227 8.56 10.60 12.43
N GLU A 228 9.87 10.85 12.27
CA GLU A 228 10.66 10.36 11.13
C GLU A 228 10.78 8.83 11.16
N GLU A 229 11.04 8.25 12.33
CA GLU A 229 11.13 6.80 12.50
C GLU A 229 9.79 6.12 12.25
N ALA A 230 8.69 6.72 12.74
CA ALA A 230 7.34 6.25 12.49
C ALA A 230 7.00 6.30 11.00
N TYR A 231 7.38 7.38 10.31
CA TYR A 231 7.24 7.48 8.86
C TYR A 231 7.97 6.33 8.16
N LYS A 232 9.25 6.11 8.45
CA LYS A 232 10.02 5.04 7.82
C LYS A 232 9.47 3.64 8.15
N ALA A 233 9.03 3.40 9.39
CA ALA A 233 8.41 2.15 9.80
C ALA A 233 7.12 1.86 9.01
N MET A 234 6.24 2.86 8.87
CA MET A 234 5.02 2.71 8.10
C MET A 234 5.28 2.60 6.59
N ASP A 235 6.29 3.29 6.06
CA ASP A 235 6.70 3.13 4.65
C ASP A 235 7.16 1.69 4.38
N CYS A 236 7.94 1.10 5.29
CA CYS A 236 8.35 -0.30 5.21
C CYS A 236 7.13 -1.25 5.13
N ILE A 237 6.13 -1.03 6.00
CA ILE A 237 4.88 -1.80 6.01
C ILE A 237 4.11 -1.62 4.69
N MET A 238 3.93 -0.38 4.26
CA MET A 238 3.09 -0.03 3.10
C MET A 238 3.79 -0.25 1.74
N SER A 239 5.09 -0.55 1.74
CA SER A 239 5.87 -0.95 0.56
C SER A 239 6.01 -2.48 0.43
N GLY A 240 5.54 -3.26 1.40
CA GLY A 240 5.65 -4.73 1.38
C GLY A 240 6.99 -5.27 1.88
N ASN A 241 7.77 -4.46 2.60
CA ASN A 241 9.11 -4.79 3.09
C ASN A 241 9.11 -5.37 4.52
N ALA A 242 7.93 -5.68 5.06
CA ALA A 242 7.74 -6.30 6.38
C ALA A 242 6.99 -7.62 6.24
N THR A 243 7.40 -8.64 7.00
CA THR A 243 6.65 -9.90 7.08
C THR A 243 5.43 -9.77 7.98
N ASP A 244 4.45 -10.65 7.80
CA ASP A 244 3.25 -10.73 8.66
C ASP A 244 3.59 -10.82 10.15
N ALA A 245 4.63 -11.60 10.50
CA ALA A 245 5.09 -11.74 11.88
C ALA A 245 5.67 -10.43 12.43
N GLN A 246 6.45 -9.71 11.62
CA GLN A 246 7.02 -8.41 12.03
C GLN A 246 5.91 -7.36 12.19
N MET A 247 4.99 -7.28 11.23
CA MET A 247 3.83 -6.38 11.30
C MET A 247 2.96 -6.68 12.52
N GLY A 248 2.65 -7.95 12.77
CA GLY A 248 1.88 -8.39 13.95
C GLY A 248 2.54 -7.94 15.25
N SER A 249 3.84 -8.23 15.40
CA SER A 249 4.60 -7.84 16.60
C SER A 249 4.69 -6.31 16.76
N PHE A 250 4.87 -5.58 15.67
CA PHE A 250 4.98 -4.12 15.68
C PHE A 250 3.67 -3.46 16.11
N LEU A 251 2.55 -3.87 15.52
CA LEU A 251 1.23 -3.33 15.83
C LEU A 251 0.78 -3.68 17.26
N THR A 252 1.08 -4.89 17.74
CA THR A 252 0.81 -5.26 19.13
C THR A 252 1.65 -4.43 20.10
N GLY A 253 2.95 -4.26 19.82
CA GLY A 253 3.84 -3.49 20.67
C GLY A 253 3.46 -2.01 20.75
N LEU A 254 3.11 -1.38 19.61
CA LEU A 254 2.60 0.00 19.58
C LEU A 254 1.37 0.16 20.48
N ARG A 255 0.41 -0.77 20.37
CA ARG A 255 -0.81 -0.70 21.16
C ARG A 255 -0.54 -0.87 22.66
N MET A 256 0.44 -1.69 23.03
CA MET A 256 0.86 -1.86 24.44
C MET A 256 1.59 -0.63 24.99
N ASN A 257 2.34 0.07 24.15
CA ASN A 257 3.09 1.27 24.55
C ASN A 257 2.21 2.54 24.57
N HIS A 258 1.02 2.49 23.94
CA HIS A 258 0.17 3.64 23.62
C HIS A 258 0.83 4.58 22.60
N GLU A 259 0.23 4.68 21.42
CA GLU A 259 0.78 5.46 20.32
C GLU A 259 0.83 6.97 20.64
N THR A 260 1.96 7.62 20.33
CA THR A 260 2.10 9.08 20.54
C THR A 260 1.59 9.89 19.34
N PRO A 261 1.27 11.20 19.52
CA PRO A 261 0.93 12.08 18.41
C PRO A 261 2.00 12.11 17.31
N GLU A 262 3.29 12.05 17.65
CA GLU A 262 4.40 12.04 16.68
C GLU A 262 4.39 10.76 15.84
N GLU A 263 4.17 9.60 16.48
CA GLU A 263 4.07 8.31 15.80
C GLU A 263 2.89 8.29 14.83
N ILE A 264 1.70 8.67 15.32
CA ILE A 264 0.47 8.71 14.52
C ILE A 264 0.63 9.70 13.36
N THR A 265 1.29 10.84 13.57
CA THR A 265 1.59 11.83 12.52
C THR A 265 2.46 11.20 11.42
N GLY A 266 3.57 10.54 11.80
CA GLY A 266 4.47 9.88 10.85
C GLY A 266 3.75 8.81 10.03
N PHE A 267 2.94 7.98 10.69
CA PHE A 267 2.12 6.95 10.04
C PHE A 267 1.09 7.54 9.06
N ALA A 268 0.37 8.58 9.47
CA ALA A 268 -0.63 9.24 8.62
C ALA A 268 0.01 9.92 7.39
N LYS A 269 1.20 10.51 7.54
CA LYS A 269 1.96 11.10 6.42
C LYS A 269 2.29 10.06 5.35
N VAL A 270 2.67 8.84 5.73
CA VAL A 270 2.90 7.75 4.75
C VAL A 270 1.59 7.34 4.07
N MET A 271 0.51 7.17 4.84
CA MET A 271 -0.77 6.78 4.28
C MET A 271 -1.27 7.78 3.24
N ARG A 272 -1.08 9.08 3.50
CA ARG A 272 -1.37 10.16 2.55
C ARG A 272 -0.43 10.14 1.34
N ALA A 273 0.87 9.95 1.55
CA ALA A 273 1.86 9.95 0.46
C ALA A 273 1.68 8.79 -0.53
N LYS A 274 1.18 7.64 -0.07
CA LYS A 274 0.90 6.46 -0.90
C LYS A 274 -0.56 6.35 -1.35
N ALA A 275 -1.40 7.35 -1.07
CA ALA A 275 -2.78 7.36 -1.52
C ALA A 275 -2.87 7.75 -3.01
N ALA A 276 -3.92 7.30 -3.70
CA ALA A 276 -4.31 7.87 -4.98
C ALA A 276 -4.93 9.26 -4.73
N ILE A 277 -4.10 10.30 -4.76
CA ILE A 277 -4.47 11.67 -4.35
C ILE A 277 -5.57 12.22 -5.26
N VAL A 278 -6.58 12.87 -4.67
CA VAL A 278 -7.57 13.67 -5.41
C VAL A 278 -6.95 15.06 -5.66
N PRO A 279 -6.68 15.46 -6.91
CA PRO A 279 -5.89 16.67 -7.17
C PRO A 279 -6.59 17.96 -6.73
N GLU A 280 -5.84 18.83 -6.02
CA GLU A 280 -6.20 20.22 -5.68
C GLU A 280 -7.38 20.42 -4.70
N GLU A 281 -7.97 19.36 -4.15
CA GLU A 281 -9.22 19.45 -3.34
C GLU A 281 -9.01 19.71 -1.84
N THR A 282 -8.32 20.80 -1.49
CA THR A 282 -8.05 21.12 -0.07
C THR A 282 -9.18 21.92 0.62
N GLU A 283 -9.95 22.72 -0.12
CA GLU A 283 -11.05 23.54 0.42
C GLU A 283 -12.37 22.76 0.53
N ALA A 284 -12.28 21.56 1.12
CA ALA A 284 -13.40 20.66 1.39
C ALA A 284 -13.40 20.22 2.85
N ILE A 285 -14.56 19.74 3.32
CA ILE A 285 -14.71 19.15 4.64
C ILE A 285 -14.87 17.63 4.57
N ASP A 286 -14.23 16.94 5.50
CA ASP A 286 -14.55 15.55 5.83
C ASP A 286 -15.34 15.48 7.14
N ILE A 287 -16.35 14.61 7.18
CA ILE A 287 -17.07 14.27 8.40
C ILE A 287 -17.05 12.76 8.55
N VAL A 288 -16.32 12.29 9.56
CA VAL A 288 -15.88 10.90 9.66
C VAL A 288 -15.68 10.53 11.12
N GLY A 289 -15.85 9.25 11.43
CA GLY A 289 -15.55 8.68 12.74
C GLY A 289 -14.42 7.65 12.63
N THR A 290 -13.74 7.37 13.73
CA THR A 290 -12.83 6.21 13.82
C THR A 290 -13.59 4.88 13.75
N GLY A 291 -14.90 4.89 14.01
CA GLY A 291 -15.77 3.72 14.10
C GLY A 291 -15.46 2.88 15.35
N GLY A 292 -16.27 1.84 15.57
CA GLY A 292 -16.04 0.93 16.70
C GLY A 292 -16.52 1.47 18.06
N ASP A 293 -17.39 2.47 18.07
CA ASP A 293 -18.15 2.90 19.25
C ASP A 293 -19.13 1.84 19.79
N LEU A 294 -19.41 0.80 18.98
CA LEU A 294 -20.35 -0.29 19.25
C LEU A 294 -21.80 0.17 19.48
N ALA A 295 -22.14 1.40 19.10
CA ALA A 295 -23.47 1.95 19.32
C ALA A 295 -24.52 1.43 18.32
N ASN A 296 -24.07 0.86 17.19
CA ASN A 296 -24.94 0.41 16.09
C ASN A 296 -25.91 1.50 15.62
N SER A 297 -25.46 2.76 15.67
CA SER A 297 -26.20 3.89 15.09
C SER A 297 -26.36 3.72 13.58
N PHE A 298 -27.34 4.40 13.00
CA PHE A 298 -27.39 4.54 11.54
C PHE A 298 -26.22 5.40 11.05
N ASN A 299 -26.01 5.47 9.73
CA ASN A 299 -24.87 6.19 9.14
C ASN A 299 -25.02 7.73 9.22
N ILE A 300 -24.85 8.29 10.43
CA ILE A 300 -25.02 9.72 10.77
C ILE A 300 -24.09 10.59 9.92
N SER A 301 -22.77 10.42 10.02
CA SER A 301 -21.81 11.21 9.22
C SER A 301 -22.04 11.13 7.69
N THR A 302 -22.51 9.99 7.18
CA THR A 302 -22.86 9.84 5.75
C THR A 302 -24.09 10.66 5.40
N THR A 303 -25.13 10.62 6.23
CA THR A 303 -26.35 11.42 6.05
C THR A 303 -26.05 12.93 6.15
N SER A 304 -25.25 13.33 7.15
CA SER A 304 -24.81 14.71 7.36
C SER A 304 -24.04 15.28 6.16
N SER A 305 -23.29 14.45 5.43
CA SER A 305 -22.51 14.87 4.26
C SER A 305 -23.38 15.53 3.18
N PHE A 306 -24.57 14.99 2.91
CA PHE A 306 -25.49 15.56 1.92
C PHE A 306 -26.15 16.86 2.40
N VAL A 307 -26.39 16.98 3.71
CA VAL A 307 -26.90 18.22 4.31
C VAL A 307 -25.86 19.35 4.23
N ILE A 308 -24.60 19.02 4.51
CA ILE A 308 -23.47 19.97 4.41
C ILE A 308 -23.27 20.41 2.96
N ALA A 309 -23.27 19.45 2.02
CA ALA A 309 -23.12 19.74 0.59
C ALA A 309 -24.28 20.56 0.03
N ALA A 310 -25.51 20.33 0.50
CA ALA A 310 -26.67 21.14 0.14
C ALA A 310 -26.55 22.61 0.58
N ALA A 311 -25.83 22.89 1.68
CA ALA A 311 -25.53 24.24 2.13
C ALA A 311 -24.39 24.93 1.33
N GLY A 312 -23.89 24.28 0.27
CA GLY A 312 -22.88 24.84 -0.64
C GLY A 312 -21.45 24.74 -0.12
N ALA A 313 -21.16 23.78 0.76
CA ALA A 313 -19.80 23.38 1.11
C ALA A 313 -19.39 22.15 0.29
N LYS A 314 -18.10 22.03 -0.07
CA LYS A 314 -17.57 20.81 -0.70
C LYS A 314 -17.34 19.75 0.37
N VAL A 315 -17.85 18.53 0.15
CA VAL A 315 -17.70 17.40 1.09
C VAL A 315 -16.93 16.27 0.45
N ALA A 316 -15.68 16.07 0.88
CA ALA A 316 -14.82 14.98 0.42
C ALA A 316 -14.82 13.89 1.49
N LYS A 317 -15.88 13.07 1.52
CA LYS A 317 -16.07 12.07 2.57
C LYS A 317 -15.14 10.87 2.34
N HIS A 318 -14.20 10.64 3.25
CA HIS A 318 -13.44 9.40 3.24
C HIS A 318 -14.19 8.31 4.01
N GLY A 319 -14.23 7.10 3.48
CA GLY A 319 -14.91 6.01 4.17
C GLY A 319 -14.68 4.63 3.60
N ASN A 320 -15.18 3.63 4.30
CA ASN A 320 -15.01 2.22 3.97
C ASN A 320 -16.31 1.44 4.20
N ARG A 321 -16.27 0.15 3.83
CA ARG A 321 -17.28 -0.85 4.21
C ARG A 321 -17.22 -1.15 5.70
N SER A 322 -18.30 -1.69 6.25
CA SER A 322 -18.32 -2.14 7.63
C SER A 322 -17.31 -3.25 7.90
N VAL A 323 -16.73 -3.24 9.11
CA VAL A 323 -15.96 -4.36 9.68
C VAL A 323 -16.68 -4.94 10.90
N SER A 324 -17.33 -4.11 11.72
CA SER A 324 -17.99 -4.51 12.98
C SER A 324 -19.45 -4.07 13.13
N SER A 325 -19.90 -3.03 12.41
CA SER A 325 -21.30 -2.58 12.43
C SER A 325 -22.13 -3.33 11.38
N LYS A 326 -23.45 -3.11 11.37
CA LYS A 326 -24.33 -3.69 10.36
C LYS A 326 -24.25 -3.02 8.97
N SER A 327 -23.70 -1.80 8.89
CA SER A 327 -23.62 -1.02 7.66
C SER A 327 -22.54 0.07 7.75
N GLY A 328 -21.57 0.04 6.83
CA GLY A 328 -20.56 1.09 6.66
C GLY A 328 -21.05 2.20 5.74
N ALA A 329 -20.21 3.23 5.54
CA ALA A 329 -20.53 4.34 4.65
C ALA A 329 -20.67 3.89 3.19
N ALA A 330 -19.78 2.99 2.73
CA ALA A 330 -19.86 2.42 1.38
C ALA A 330 -21.15 1.59 1.19
N ASP A 331 -21.51 0.78 2.19
CA ASP A 331 -22.64 -0.14 2.10
C ASP A 331 -23.98 0.62 2.01
N VAL A 332 -24.17 1.68 2.82
CA VAL A 332 -25.38 2.50 2.74
C VAL A 332 -25.46 3.32 1.45
N LEU A 333 -24.33 3.80 0.92
CA LEU A 333 -24.32 4.56 -0.34
C LEU A 333 -24.70 3.68 -1.53
N GLU A 334 -24.23 2.43 -1.57
CA GLU A 334 -24.66 1.44 -2.57
C GLU A 334 -26.15 1.13 -2.42
N ALA A 335 -26.65 0.92 -1.20
CA ALA A 335 -28.08 0.68 -0.94
C ALA A 335 -28.97 1.88 -1.32
N LEU A 336 -28.45 3.11 -1.24
CA LEU A 336 -29.10 4.32 -1.75
C LEU A 336 -29.09 4.40 -3.29
N GLY A 337 -28.29 3.57 -3.96
CA GLY A 337 -28.19 3.47 -5.42
C GLY A 337 -26.99 4.20 -6.04
N ALA A 338 -26.04 4.67 -5.25
CA ALA A 338 -24.83 5.29 -5.78
C ALA A 338 -23.79 4.23 -6.21
N LYS A 339 -23.08 4.51 -7.31
CA LYS A 339 -21.88 3.74 -7.67
C LYS A 339 -20.71 4.22 -6.82
N ILE A 340 -20.02 3.30 -6.16
CA ILE A 340 -18.82 3.62 -5.37
C ILE A 340 -17.54 3.24 -6.13
N GLY A 341 -16.40 3.77 -5.68
CA GLY A 341 -15.10 3.44 -6.24
C GLY A 341 -14.75 4.22 -7.51
N LEU A 342 -15.17 5.49 -7.57
CA LEU A 342 -14.71 6.43 -8.58
C LEU A 342 -13.17 6.58 -8.52
N THR A 343 -12.56 6.89 -9.66
CA THR A 343 -11.13 7.26 -9.69
C THR A 343 -10.89 8.61 -8.98
N SER A 344 -9.63 8.95 -8.76
CA SER A 344 -9.27 10.24 -8.15
C SER A 344 -9.73 11.43 -9.01
N GLU A 345 -9.64 11.31 -10.33
CA GLU A 345 -10.10 12.32 -11.29
C GLU A 345 -11.63 12.44 -11.29
N GLU A 346 -12.34 11.31 -11.35
CA GLU A 346 -13.80 11.30 -11.31
C GLU A 346 -14.33 11.85 -9.98
N SER A 347 -13.63 11.59 -8.88
CA SER A 347 -13.94 12.12 -7.55
C SER A 347 -13.75 13.63 -7.46
N LYS A 348 -12.70 14.16 -8.10
CA LYS A 348 -12.47 15.62 -8.22
C LYS A 348 -13.63 16.27 -8.99
N GLU A 349 -13.95 15.74 -10.17
CA GLU A 349 -15.07 16.24 -10.97
C GLU A 349 -16.40 16.16 -10.20
N CYS A 350 -16.63 15.10 -9.44
CA CYS A 350 -17.81 14.97 -8.59
C CYS A 350 -17.86 16.06 -7.50
N LEU A 351 -16.72 16.39 -6.87
CA LEU A 351 -16.63 17.50 -5.93
C LEU A 351 -16.89 18.85 -6.59
N ASP A 352 -16.42 19.07 -7.81
CA ASP A 352 -16.60 20.33 -8.54
C ASP A 352 -18.05 20.52 -9.02
N GLU A 353 -18.67 19.48 -9.57
CA GLU A 353 -20.02 19.57 -10.15
C GLU A 353 -21.12 19.40 -9.09
N VAL A 354 -20.98 18.40 -8.21
CA VAL A 354 -22.01 18.03 -7.24
C VAL A 354 -21.76 18.71 -5.89
N GLY A 355 -20.49 18.97 -5.53
CA GLY A 355 -20.13 19.47 -4.20
C GLY A 355 -19.99 18.35 -3.15
N ALA A 356 -20.07 17.09 -3.55
CA ALA A 356 -19.89 15.94 -2.65
C ALA A 356 -19.26 14.77 -3.42
N ALA A 357 -18.22 14.17 -2.85
CA ALA A 357 -17.66 12.91 -3.33
C ALA A 357 -17.42 11.94 -2.18
N PHE A 358 -17.55 10.65 -2.48
CA PHE A 358 -17.18 9.57 -1.58
C PHE A 358 -15.86 8.96 -2.00
N LEU A 359 -14.83 9.19 -1.20
CA LEU A 359 -13.49 8.65 -1.41
C LEU A 359 -13.45 7.26 -0.77
N PHE A 360 -13.58 6.22 -1.59
CA PHE A 360 -13.65 4.85 -1.07
C PHE A 360 -12.25 4.33 -0.73
N ALA A 361 -12.01 4.06 0.55
CA ALA A 361 -10.68 3.72 1.08
C ALA A 361 -9.96 2.59 0.32
N GLN A 362 -10.70 1.56 -0.14
CA GLN A 362 -10.11 0.42 -0.86
C GLN A 362 -9.58 0.79 -2.25
N THR A 363 -10.15 1.81 -2.89
CA THR A 363 -9.68 2.32 -4.18
C THR A 363 -8.51 3.28 -4.03
N HIS A 364 -8.51 4.07 -2.95
CA HIS A 364 -7.53 5.14 -2.78
C HIS A 364 -6.27 4.69 -1.99
N HIS A 365 -6.35 3.64 -1.18
CA HIS A 365 -5.22 3.14 -0.39
C HIS A 365 -4.79 1.73 -0.79
N GLY A 366 -4.37 1.54 -2.04
CA GLY A 366 -3.98 0.22 -2.57
C GLY A 366 -2.82 -0.47 -1.82
N SER A 367 -1.96 0.30 -1.16
CA SER A 367 -0.89 -0.20 -0.28
C SER A 367 -1.41 -0.90 0.98
N MET A 368 -2.68 -0.70 1.36
CA MET A 368 -3.32 -1.47 2.44
C MET A 368 -3.42 -2.97 2.15
N LYS A 369 -3.14 -3.43 0.92
CA LYS A 369 -3.03 -4.87 0.60
C LYS A 369 -1.98 -5.60 1.45
N TYR A 370 -0.96 -4.89 1.94
CA TYR A 370 0.09 -5.47 2.79
C TYR A 370 -0.36 -5.57 4.26
N ALA A 371 -0.95 -4.52 4.82
CA ALA A 371 -1.37 -4.49 6.23
C ALA A 371 -2.75 -5.13 6.49
N GLY A 372 -3.63 -5.15 5.48
CA GLY A 372 -5.02 -5.63 5.58
C GLY A 372 -5.15 -7.06 6.09
N PRO A 373 -4.45 -8.06 5.49
CA PRO A 373 -4.49 -9.45 5.94
C PRO A 373 -4.03 -9.62 7.39
N VAL A 374 -2.96 -8.94 7.78
CA VAL A 374 -2.43 -9.00 9.16
C VAL A 374 -3.43 -8.43 10.16
N ARG A 375 -4.06 -7.30 9.85
CA ARG A 375 -5.11 -6.71 10.69
C ARG A 375 -6.29 -7.66 10.89
N ALA A 376 -6.72 -8.34 9.83
CA ALA A 376 -7.80 -9.31 9.91
C ALA A 376 -7.42 -10.52 10.79
N GLN A 377 -6.18 -11.00 10.70
CA GLN A 377 -5.68 -12.10 11.54
C GLN A 377 -5.49 -11.70 13.00
N LEU A 378 -5.02 -10.48 13.29
CA LEU A 378 -4.87 -9.98 14.65
C LEU A 378 -6.21 -9.87 15.38
N GLY A 379 -7.26 -9.43 14.70
CA GLY A 379 -8.62 -9.37 15.26
C GLY A 379 -8.80 -8.40 16.43
N VAL A 380 -7.81 -7.55 16.73
CA VAL A 380 -7.82 -6.56 17.80
C VAL A 380 -7.55 -5.15 17.25
N ARG A 381 -7.90 -4.12 18.02
CA ARG A 381 -7.65 -2.72 17.63
C ARG A 381 -6.15 -2.44 17.57
N SER A 382 -5.75 -1.65 16.58
CA SER A 382 -4.39 -1.13 16.43
C SER A 382 -4.42 0.31 15.94
N VAL A 383 -3.26 0.93 15.77
CA VAL A 383 -3.13 2.29 15.22
C VAL A 383 -3.91 2.50 13.91
N PHE A 384 -4.09 1.48 13.07
CA PHE A 384 -4.88 1.57 11.85
C PHE A 384 -6.37 1.88 12.07
N ASN A 385 -6.90 1.70 13.29
CA ASN A 385 -8.27 2.11 13.63
C ASN A 385 -8.43 3.62 13.76
N ILE A 386 -7.35 4.35 14.02
CA ILE A 386 -7.37 5.82 14.14
C ILE A 386 -6.76 6.52 12.92
N LEU A 387 -6.01 5.79 12.08
CA LEU A 387 -5.37 6.37 10.88
C LEU A 387 -6.34 6.63 9.71
N GLY A 388 -7.45 5.90 9.61
CA GLY A 388 -8.40 6.04 8.49
C GLY A 388 -8.88 7.48 8.27
N PRO A 389 -9.40 8.15 9.32
CA PRO A 389 -9.78 9.56 9.24
C PRO A 389 -8.64 10.54 8.95
N LEU A 390 -7.40 10.17 9.30
CA LEU A 390 -6.23 11.02 9.10
C LEU A 390 -5.69 10.94 7.68
N ALA A 391 -6.10 9.94 6.90
CA ALA A 391 -5.54 9.62 5.59
C ALA A 391 -6.41 10.05 4.40
N ASN A 392 -7.32 11.00 4.58
CA ASN A 392 -8.21 11.47 3.50
C ASN A 392 -7.41 11.85 2.23
N PRO A 393 -7.66 11.20 1.06
CA PRO A 393 -6.91 11.44 -0.17
C PRO A 393 -7.05 12.82 -0.80
N ALA A 394 -8.06 13.60 -0.41
CA ALA A 394 -8.26 14.99 -0.84
C ALA A 394 -7.48 16.01 0.01
N MET A 395 -6.85 15.59 1.13
CA MET A 395 -6.09 16.51 2.00
C MET A 395 -6.93 17.69 2.50
N THR A 396 -8.16 17.39 2.96
CA THR A 396 -9.16 18.38 3.38
C THR A 396 -8.65 19.30 4.48
N ASN A 397 -8.84 20.61 4.32
CA ASN A 397 -8.51 21.64 5.30
C ASN A 397 -9.46 21.67 6.51
N TYR A 398 -10.63 21.05 6.37
CA TYR A 398 -11.70 21.05 7.35
C TYR A 398 -12.08 19.62 7.72
N ILE A 399 -12.16 19.30 9.02
CA ILE A 399 -12.54 17.95 9.46
C ILE A 399 -13.44 18.02 10.70
N VAL A 400 -14.52 17.26 10.71
CA VAL A 400 -15.20 16.86 11.95
C VAL A 400 -14.93 15.37 12.15
N LEU A 401 -14.19 15.06 13.23
CA LEU A 401 -13.75 13.71 13.55
C LEU A 401 -14.36 13.22 14.85
N GLY A 402 -15.16 12.18 14.75
CA GLY A 402 -15.54 11.38 15.91
C GLY A 402 -14.48 10.38 16.33
N VAL A 403 -14.24 10.24 17.64
CA VAL A 403 -13.37 9.21 18.20
C VAL A 403 -14.15 8.28 19.12
N TYR A 404 -13.76 7.00 19.18
CA TYR A 404 -14.43 5.98 20.00
C TYR A 404 -14.02 5.98 21.48
N GLU A 405 -12.99 6.74 21.85
CA GLU A 405 -12.40 6.81 23.20
C GLU A 405 -12.10 8.28 23.53
N LYS A 406 -12.46 8.73 24.73
CA LYS A 406 -12.32 10.14 25.16
C LYS A 406 -10.87 10.62 25.14
N GLU A 407 -9.96 9.72 25.49
CA GLU A 407 -8.53 9.96 25.57
C GLU A 407 -7.90 10.26 24.21
N LEU A 408 -8.57 9.90 23.10
CA LEU A 408 -8.12 10.22 21.74
C LEU A 408 -8.45 11.65 21.31
N VAL A 409 -9.35 12.35 22.02
CA VAL A 409 -9.84 13.67 21.60
C VAL A 409 -8.70 14.66 21.42
N ARG A 410 -7.79 14.73 22.40
CA ARG A 410 -6.65 15.65 22.37
C ARG A 410 -5.52 15.18 21.42
N PRO A 411 -5.01 13.94 21.51
CA PRO A 411 -3.97 13.44 20.61
C PRO A 411 -4.33 13.58 19.13
N MET A 412 -5.57 13.29 18.74
CA MET A 412 -5.99 13.42 17.34
C MET A 412 -6.01 14.88 16.86
N ALA A 413 -6.30 15.84 17.75
CA ALA A 413 -6.20 17.25 17.43
C ALA A 413 -4.75 17.69 17.20
N ASP A 414 -3.83 17.25 18.06
CA ASP A 414 -2.39 17.54 17.90
C ASP A 414 -1.85 16.93 16.59
N VAL A 415 -2.25 15.69 16.24
CA VAL A 415 -1.91 15.06 14.95
C VAL A 415 -2.45 15.85 13.77
N MET A 416 -3.73 16.25 13.79
CA MET A 416 -4.34 17.03 12.71
C MET A 416 -3.63 18.37 12.49
N LYS A 417 -3.21 19.03 13.57
CA LYS A 417 -2.40 20.24 13.50
C LYS A 417 -1.05 19.98 12.82
N ASN A 418 -0.36 18.90 13.19
CA ASN A 418 0.90 18.50 12.57
C ASN A 418 0.76 18.13 11.08
N LEU A 419 -0.42 17.64 10.69
CA LEU A 419 -0.79 17.34 9.30
C LEU A 419 -1.26 18.58 8.51
N GLY A 420 -1.31 19.76 9.13
CA GLY A 420 -1.63 21.02 8.48
C GLY A 420 -3.12 21.30 8.27
N VAL A 421 -4.01 20.62 9.02
CA VAL A 421 -5.46 20.87 8.95
C VAL A 421 -5.76 22.27 9.49
N LYS A 422 -6.48 23.10 8.72
CA LYS A 422 -6.74 24.51 9.08
C LYS A 422 -7.75 24.66 10.20
N ARG A 423 -8.87 23.93 10.14
CA ARG A 423 -9.88 23.91 11.20
C ARG A 423 -10.42 22.50 11.37
N ALA A 424 -10.55 22.05 12.60
CA ALA A 424 -11.10 20.73 12.88
C ALA A 424 -11.88 20.72 14.18
N MET A 425 -12.80 19.76 14.31
CA MET A 425 -13.48 19.47 15.55
C MET A 425 -13.36 17.99 15.84
N ILE A 426 -12.60 17.63 16.87
CA ILE A 426 -12.48 16.26 17.34
C ILE A 426 -13.50 16.09 18.47
N VAL A 427 -14.38 15.10 18.34
CA VAL A 427 -15.55 14.93 19.20
C VAL A 427 -15.63 13.52 19.77
N TYR A 428 -16.08 13.44 21.02
CA TYR A 428 -16.45 12.21 21.70
C TYR A 428 -17.75 12.46 22.46
N GLY A 429 -18.83 11.78 22.07
CA GLY A 429 -20.05 11.78 22.86
C GLY A 429 -19.75 11.18 24.22
N ASP A 430 -20.08 11.85 25.33
CA ASP A 430 -19.79 11.35 26.68
C ASP A 430 -20.59 10.08 27.04
N ASP A 431 -21.48 9.66 26.15
CA ASP A 431 -22.13 8.36 26.16
C ASP A 431 -21.36 7.28 25.38
N GLY A 432 -20.23 7.59 24.74
CA GLY A 432 -19.38 6.66 24.01
C GLY A 432 -19.54 6.66 22.50
N LEU A 433 -20.30 7.61 21.94
CA LEU A 433 -20.45 7.77 20.48
C LEU A 433 -19.22 8.44 19.86
N ASP A 434 -18.82 7.98 18.68
CA ASP A 434 -17.87 8.68 17.81
C ASP A 434 -18.59 9.68 16.88
N GLU A 435 -19.53 10.43 17.45
CA GLU A 435 -20.32 11.49 16.80
C GLU A 435 -20.66 12.55 17.87
N ILE A 436 -21.14 13.73 17.46
CA ILE A 436 -21.79 14.65 18.40
C ILE A 436 -23.11 14.02 18.85
N SER A 437 -23.19 13.70 20.14
CA SER A 437 -24.30 12.94 20.72
C SER A 437 -25.58 13.78 20.83
N ILE A 438 -26.72 13.14 20.60
CA ILE A 438 -28.06 13.66 20.95
C ILE A 438 -28.54 13.13 22.32
N SER A 439 -27.82 12.16 22.89
CA SER A 439 -28.20 11.45 24.11
C SER A 439 -27.38 11.85 25.33
N SER A 440 -26.31 12.62 25.14
CA SER A 440 -25.44 13.13 26.20
C SER A 440 -24.71 14.39 25.75
N THR A 441 -23.92 14.98 26.64
CA THR A 441 -22.92 15.97 26.27
C THR A 441 -21.84 15.37 25.37
N THR A 442 -21.11 16.22 24.67
CA THR A 442 -20.00 15.81 23.79
C THR A 442 -18.75 16.58 24.18
N SER A 443 -17.66 15.87 24.48
CA SER A 443 -16.34 16.45 24.69
C SER A 443 -15.72 16.84 23.34
N VAL A 444 -15.18 18.04 23.24
CA VAL A 444 -14.67 18.62 22.00
C VAL A 444 -13.25 19.17 22.18
N CYS A 445 -12.39 18.89 21.20
CA CYS A 445 -11.16 19.64 20.95
C CYS A 445 -11.24 20.26 19.56
N GLU A 446 -11.31 21.59 19.50
CA GLU A 446 -11.44 22.37 18.27
C GLU A 446 -10.09 22.98 17.88
N ILE A 447 -9.72 22.82 16.62
CA ILE A 447 -8.60 23.50 15.96
C ILE A 447 -9.18 24.66 15.16
N ASN A 448 -8.65 25.87 15.36
CA ASN A 448 -8.95 27.04 14.55
C ASN A 448 -7.67 27.82 14.23
N GLY A 449 -7.05 27.52 13.09
CA GLY A 449 -5.71 27.98 12.77
C GLY A 449 -4.70 27.43 13.77
N ASP A 450 -3.97 28.31 14.45
CA ASP A 450 -2.97 27.92 15.44
C ASP A 450 -3.55 27.61 16.82
N GLU A 451 -4.80 28.00 17.08
CA GLU A 451 -5.45 27.85 18.38
C GLU A 451 -6.11 26.48 18.52
N ILE A 452 -5.92 25.88 19.69
CA ILE A 452 -6.65 24.67 20.11
C ILE A 452 -7.48 25.00 21.34
N LYS A 453 -8.78 24.71 21.29
CA LYS A 453 -9.73 24.94 22.39
C LYS A 453 -10.43 23.66 22.78
N GLU A 454 -10.57 23.43 24.08
CA GLU A 454 -11.34 22.31 24.62
C GLU A 454 -12.60 22.82 25.31
N TYR A 455 -13.74 22.18 25.01
CA TYR A 455 -15.03 22.52 25.59
C TYR A 455 -16.02 21.36 25.46
N THR A 456 -17.24 21.58 25.93
CA THR A 456 -18.32 20.60 25.88
C THR A 456 -19.49 21.16 25.09
N ILE A 457 -19.98 20.39 24.12
CA ILE A 457 -21.26 20.63 23.46
C ILE A 457 -22.38 19.98 24.28
N ASP A 458 -23.45 20.74 24.49
CA ASP A 458 -24.66 20.33 25.18
C ASP A 458 -25.84 20.50 24.21
N PRO A 459 -26.49 19.39 23.77
CA PRO A 459 -27.61 19.45 22.82
C PRO A 459 -28.74 20.37 23.28
N GLU A 460 -29.01 20.47 24.58
CA GLU A 460 -30.10 21.28 25.11
C GLU A 460 -29.85 22.77 24.90
N LYS A 461 -28.59 23.22 24.98
CA LYS A 461 -28.20 24.62 24.69
C LYS A 461 -28.36 24.98 23.21
N LEU A 462 -28.29 23.98 22.34
CA LEU A 462 -28.51 24.11 20.91
C LEU A 462 -30.00 24.06 20.52
N GLY A 463 -30.87 23.72 21.47
CA GLY A 463 -32.33 23.71 21.30
C GLY A 463 -32.94 22.33 21.05
N PHE A 464 -32.18 21.26 21.31
CA PHE A 464 -32.67 19.89 21.20
C PHE A 464 -33.15 19.35 22.54
N THR A 465 -34.04 18.36 22.49
CA THR A 465 -34.35 17.52 23.66
C THR A 465 -33.46 16.30 23.62
N LEU A 466 -32.90 15.91 24.77
CA LEU A 466 -32.10 14.68 24.83
C LEU A 466 -32.95 13.47 24.43
N ALA A 467 -32.43 12.68 23.50
CA ALA A 467 -33.04 11.42 23.08
C ALA A 467 -32.31 10.23 23.67
N LYS A 468 -32.89 9.03 23.61
CA LYS A 468 -32.18 7.83 24.06
C LYS A 468 -31.34 7.26 22.93
N LYS A 469 -30.30 6.50 23.26
CA LYS A 469 -29.46 5.85 22.25
C LYS A 469 -30.25 4.91 21.34
N GLU A 470 -31.26 4.23 21.88
CA GLU A 470 -32.10 3.32 21.11
C GLU A 470 -32.85 4.05 19.98
N ASP A 471 -33.10 5.35 20.14
CA ASP A 471 -33.82 6.16 19.16
C ASP A 471 -32.98 6.46 17.91
N ILE A 472 -31.65 6.31 17.99
CA ILE A 472 -30.71 6.52 16.88
C ILE A 472 -30.09 5.22 16.35
N VAL A 473 -30.55 4.06 16.82
CA VAL A 473 -30.08 2.76 16.31
C VAL A 473 -30.45 2.59 14.84
N GLY A 474 -29.49 2.10 14.07
CA GLY A 474 -29.63 1.71 12.68
C GLY A 474 -29.79 0.20 12.49
N GLY A 475 -29.72 -0.22 11.24
CA GLY A 475 -29.88 -1.59 10.81
C GLY A 475 -28.90 -2.00 9.72
N THR A 476 -29.34 -2.90 8.87
CA THR A 476 -28.70 -3.27 7.60
C THR A 476 -28.53 -2.06 6.67
N ALA A 477 -27.74 -2.22 5.61
CA ALA A 477 -27.54 -1.17 4.61
C ALA A 477 -28.88 -0.67 4.01
N ASP A 478 -29.81 -1.57 3.72
CA ASP A 478 -31.14 -1.23 3.19
C ASP A 478 -31.98 -0.44 4.21
N GLU A 479 -31.99 -0.87 5.48
CA GLU A 479 -32.69 -0.16 6.56
C GLU A 479 -32.09 1.23 6.78
N ASN A 480 -30.77 1.35 6.77
CA ASN A 480 -30.09 2.64 6.90
C ASN A 480 -30.31 3.54 5.69
N ALA A 481 -30.41 2.99 4.48
CA ALA A 481 -30.74 3.76 3.29
C ALA A 481 -32.16 4.37 3.39
N VAL A 482 -33.13 3.61 3.92
CA VAL A 482 -34.48 4.12 4.21
C VAL A 482 -34.42 5.24 5.26
N ILE A 483 -33.68 5.05 6.35
CA ILE A 483 -33.50 6.07 7.40
C ILE A 483 -32.90 7.35 6.80
N THR A 484 -31.79 7.24 6.06
CA THR A 484 -31.14 8.38 5.42
C THR A 484 -32.10 9.11 4.49
N LYS A 485 -32.86 8.38 3.66
CA LYS A 485 -33.84 9.00 2.75
C LYS A 485 -34.99 9.69 3.50
N ASP A 486 -35.52 9.07 4.54
CA ASP A 486 -36.58 9.66 5.37
C ASP A 486 -36.10 10.95 6.06
N ILE A 487 -34.83 11.01 6.49
CA ILE A 487 -34.22 12.23 7.04
C ILE A 487 -34.06 13.30 5.96
N LEU A 488 -33.43 12.97 4.83
CA LEU A 488 -33.09 13.96 3.79
C LEU A 488 -34.32 14.52 3.07
N THR A 489 -35.41 13.76 3.01
CA THR A 489 -36.72 14.20 2.47
C THR A 489 -37.56 14.97 3.50
N GLY A 490 -37.11 15.06 4.76
CA GLY A 490 -37.84 15.71 5.84
C GLY A 490 -39.04 14.90 6.36
N LYS A 491 -39.13 13.60 6.07
CA LYS A 491 -40.17 12.72 6.62
C LYS A 491 -39.88 12.34 8.08
N GLU A 492 -38.63 12.09 8.42
CA GLU A 492 -38.19 11.87 9.80
C GLU A 492 -38.12 13.21 10.57
N GLN A 493 -38.66 13.24 11.78
CA GLN A 493 -38.82 14.46 12.60
C GLN A 493 -38.38 14.27 14.06
N GLY A 494 -37.80 13.11 14.40
CA GLY A 494 -37.31 12.77 15.73
C GLY A 494 -35.78 12.71 15.83
N ALA A 495 -35.29 11.93 16.81
CA ALA A 495 -33.89 11.89 17.23
C ALA A 495 -32.87 11.65 16.10
N LYS A 496 -33.23 10.84 15.09
CA LYS A 496 -32.38 10.54 13.93
C LYS A 496 -32.16 11.77 13.05
N ARG A 497 -33.19 12.61 12.86
CA ARG A 497 -33.03 13.91 12.20
C ARG A 497 -32.17 14.82 13.06
N ASP A 498 -32.47 14.91 14.36
CA ASP A 498 -31.82 15.85 15.28
C ASP A 498 -30.31 15.63 15.40
N ILE A 499 -29.86 14.38 15.49
CA ILE A 499 -28.43 14.06 15.53
C ILE A 499 -27.71 14.42 14.21
N VAL A 500 -28.38 14.27 13.06
CA VAL A 500 -27.85 14.72 11.77
C VAL A 500 -27.73 16.25 11.73
N LEU A 501 -28.72 16.97 12.25
CA LEU A 501 -28.67 18.43 12.33
C LEU A 501 -27.52 18.92 13.23
N LEU A 502 -27.29 18.26 14.36
CA LEU A 502 -26.17 18.56 15.25
C LEU A 502 -24.82 18.41 14.55
N ASN A 503 -24.58 17.23 13.96
CA ASN A 503 -23.31 16.91 13.31
C ASN A 503 -23.07 17.75 12.05
N ALA A 504 -24.08 17.91 11.19
CA ALA A 504 -24.01 18.80 10.03
C ALA A 504 -23.84 20.28 10.43
N GLY A 505 -24.52 20.72 11.50
CA GLY A 505 -24.43 22.08 11.99
C GLY A 505 -23.04 22.42 12.54
N ALA A 506 -22.42 21.50 13.27
CA ALA A 506 -21.04 21.65 13.71
C ALA A 506 -20.07 21.70 12.52
N ALA A 507 -20.24 20.82 11.53
CA ALA A 507 -19.43 20.84 10.31
C ALA A 507 -19.55 22.16 9.53
N LEU A 508 -20.76 22.71 9.40
CA LEU A 508 -21.01 24.01 8.77
C LEU A 508 -20.34 25.18 9.51
N TYR A 509 -20.31 25.12 10.84
CA TYR A 509 -19.54 26.06 11.66
C TYR A 509 -18.02 25.91 11.45
N THR A 510 -17.51 24.67 11.44
CA THR A 510 -16.08 24.35 11.26
C THR A 510 -15.54 24.85 9.91
N ILE A 511 -16.32 24.74 8.82
CA ILE A 511 -15.94 25.29 7.51
C ILE A 511 -16.28 26.79 7.35
N GLY A 512 -16.83 27.44 8.38
CA GLY A 512 -17.10 28.88 8.39
C GLY A 512 -18.34 29.31 7.57
N LYS A 513 -19.25 28.38 7.26
CA LYS A 513 -20.55 28.69 6.65
C LYS A 513 -21.58 29.20 7.67
N ALA A 514 -21.30 29.05 8.96
CA ALA A 514 -22.09 29.59 10.06
C ALA A 514 -21.17 30.18 11.15
N GLU A 515 -21.63 31.25 11.80
CA GLU A 515 -20.87 31.92 12.88
C GLU A 515 -20.84 31.11 14.18
N THR A 516 -21.90 30.33 14.44
CA THR A 516 -22.02 29.48 15.62
C THR A 516 -22.56 28.10 15.23
N ILE A 517 -22.30 27.08 16.05
CA ILE A 517 -22.88 25.73 15.88
C ILE A 517 -24.41 25.82 15.82
N LYS A 518 -25.03 26.67 16.64
CA LYS A 518 -26.48 26.87 16.66
C LYS A 518 -27.02 27.43 15.34
N ASP A 519 -26.28 28.33 14.69
CA ASP A 519 -26.65 28.85 13.37
C ASP A 519 -26.39 27.83 12.26
N GLY A 520 -25.35 27.01 12.40
CA GLY A 520 -25.10 25.84 11.56
C GLY A 520 -26.24 24.85 11.61
N VAL A 521 -26.76 24.53 12.80
CA VAL A 521 -27.94 23.66 13.01
C VAL A 521 -29.17 24.21 12.28
N LYS A 522 -29.44 25.53 12.42
CA LYS A 522 -30.57 26.16 11.71
C LYS A 522 -30.40 26.11 10.20
N LEU A 523 -29.17 26.27 9.70
CA LEU A 523 -28.87 26.18 8.27
C LEU A 523 -29.06 24.74 7.76
N ALA A 524 -28.56 23.75 8.50
CA ALA A 524 -28.77 22.33 8.21
C ALA A 524 -30.27 21.97 8.15
N ALA A 525 -31.07 22.47 9.11
CA ALA A 525 -32.51 22.25 9.15
C ALA A 525 -33.20 22.78 7.89
N LYS A 526 -32.84 23.99 7.44
CA LYS A 526 -33.36 24.55 6.18
C LYS A 526 -33.02 23.70 4.97
N MET A 527 -31.82 23.10 4.91
CA MET A 527 -31.42 22.26 3.77
C MET A 527 -32.27 20.99 3.68
N ILE A 528 -32.65 20.41 4.81
CA ILE A 528 -33.59 19.28 4.86
C ILE A 528 -35.00 19.74 4.54
N ASP A 529 -35.50 20.77 5.23
CA ASP A 529 -36.90 21.22 5.12
C ASP A 529 -37.27 21.75 3.73
N PHE A 530 -36.29 22.30 2.99
CA PHE A 530 -36.48 22.74 1.61
C PHE A 530 -36.17 21.66 0.56
N GLY A 531 -35.92 20.41 0.99
CA GLY A 531 -35.62 19.27 0.11
C GLY A 531 -34.24 19.31 -0.55
N LYS A 532 -33.40 20.30 -0.25
CA LYS A 532 -32.08 20.50 -0.86
C LYS A 532 -31.10 19.39 -0.53
N ALA A 533 -31.19 18.83 0.67
CA ALA A 533 -30.37 17.70 1.08
C ALA A 533 -30.67 16.43 0.25
N ASN A 534 -31.95 16.15 -0.03
CA ASN A 534 -32.34 15.04 -0.91
C ASN A 534 -31.97 15.31 -2.38
N GLU A 535 -32.19 16.52 -2.89
CA GLU A 535 -31.74 16.91 -4.24
C GLU A 535 -30.23 16.65 -4.42
N LYS A 536 -29.43 16.93 -3.38
CA LYS A 536 -27.98 16.71 -3.40
C LYS A 536 -27.61 15.23 -3.46
N LEU A 537 -28.30 14.38 -2.70
CA LEU A 537 -28.14 12.93 -2.78
C LEU A 537 -28.48 12.42 -4.19
N GLU A 538 -29.60 12.88 -4.77
CA GLU A 538 -30.01 12.46 -6.12
C GLU A 538 -29.01 12.90 -7.20
N GLN A 539 -28.45 14.11 -7.08
CA GLN A 539 -27.36 14.58 -7.95
C GLN A 539 -26.12 13.69 -7.85
N PHE A 540 -25.72 13.33 -6.63
CA PHE A 540 -24.58 12.43 -6.40
C PHE A 540 -24.81 11.04 -7.00
N ILE A 541 -25.99 10.45 -6.78
CA ILE A 541 -26.38 9.16 -7.37
C ILE A 541 -26.39 9.24 -8.90
N ALA A 542 -26.96 10.29 -9.48
CA ALA A 542 -27.03 10.45 -10.92
C ALA A 542 -25.62 10.58 -11.54
N TYR A 543 -24.75 11.38 -10.91
CA TYR A 543 -23.37 11.57 -11.36
C TYR A 543 -22.60 10.24 -11.32
N THR A 544 -22.61 9.55 -10.18
CA THR A 544 -21.83 8.32 -9.99
C THR A 544 -22.27 7.20 -10.93
N ASN A 545 -23.56 7.10 -11.26
CA ASN A 545 -24.07 6.10 -12.21
C ASN A 545 -23.80 6.44 -13.68
N ALA A 546 -23.43 7.69 -14.00
CA ALA A 546 -23.11 8.12 -15.36
C ALA A 546 -21.62 7.88 -15.72
N ARG A 547 -20.83 7.36 -14.79
CA ARG A 547 -19.41 7.05 -14.94
C ARG A 547 -19.18 5.55 -15.03
#